data_AF-A0A2V9M233-F1
#
_entry.id   AF-A0A2V9M233-F1
#
_cell.length_a   1.000
_cell.length_b   1.000
_cell.length_c   1.000
_cell.angle_alpha   90.00
_cell.angle_beta   90.00
_cell.angle_gamma   90.00
#
_symmetry.space_group_name_H-M   'P 1'
#
loop_
_entity.id
_entity.type
_entity.pdbx_description
1 polymer ?
#
loop_
_entity_poly.entity_id
_entity_poly.type
_entity_poly.pdbx_seq_one_letter_code
_entity_poly.pdbx_strand_id
1 'polypeptide(L)'
;MLDDRIKKLALENMLVSYHAVVSYKIHRNVFESVIPGVLRSYDLTDLVSCLAPRPLWMVNATDPLGHSLTEREVTEEYARSMTTFQMMGSAKSLRVLQRNAGEPFQRTYAELLSRR
;
A
#
# COMPACT_ATOMS: atom_id res chain seq x y z
N MET A 1 18.10 -5.35 -3.11
CA MET A 1 17.80 -3.98 -3.61
C MET A 1 16.56 -4.07 -4.49
N LEU A 2 15.60 -3.15 -4.38
CA LEU A 2 14.41 -3.12 -5.25
C LEU A 2 14.80 -2.56 -6.63
N ASP A 3 14.10 -2.95 -7.69
CA ASP A 3 14.43 -2.52 -9.06
C ASP A 3 14.16 -1.01 -9.24
N ASP A 4 15.25 -0.24 -9.41
CA ASP A 4 15.20 1.21 -9.56
C ASP A 4 14.63 1.68 -10.90
N ARG A 5 14.47 0.77 -11.88
CA ARG A 5 13.80 1.09 -13.15
C ARG A 5 12.30 1.29 -12.95
N ILE A 6 11.72 0.75 -11.89
CA ILE A 6 10.33 0.97 -11.52
C ILE A 6 10.20 2.34 -10.85
N LYS A 7 9.72 3.32 -11.63
CA LYS A 7 9.66 4.73 -11.21
C LYS A 7 8.40 5.13 -10.45
N LYS A 8 7.30 4.39 -10.62
CA LYS A 8 5.99 4.71 -10.06
C LYS A 8 5.22 3.42 -9.78
N LEU A 9 4.44 3.40 -8.71
CA LEU A 9 3.70 2.22 -8.28
C LEU A 9 2.24 2.56 -7.95
N ALA A 10 1.35 1.65 -8.30
CA ALA A 10 0.00 1.57 -7.78
C ALA A 10 -0.18 0.17 -7.16
N LEU A 11 -0.58 0.13 -5.89
CA LEU A 11 -0.86 -1.08 -5.13
C LEU A 11 -2.38 -1.15 -4.94
N GLU A 12 -3.06 -1.88 -5.84
CA GLU A 12 -4.53 -1.99 -5.85
C GLU A 12 -4.98 -3.27 -5.13
N ASN A 13 -5.97 -3.14 -4.22
CA ASN A 13 -6.54 -4.23 -3.42
C ASN A 13 -5.52 -5.02 -2.58
N MET A 14 -4.36 -4.40 -2.29
CA MET A 14 -3.30 -5.04 -1.52
C MET A 14 -3.71 -5.22 -0.05
N LEU A 15 -3.35 -6.37 0.53
CA LEU A 15 -3.43 -6.60 1.96
C LEU A 15 -2.72 -5.47 2.72
N VAL A 16 -3.37 -4.90 3.73
CA VAL A 16 -2.84 -3.73 4.42
C VAL A 16 -1.53 -4.01 5.17
N SER A 17 -1.43 -5.19 5.80
CA SER A 17 -0.30 -5.60 6.64
C SER A 17 -0.34 -7.13 6.86
N TYR A 18 0.83 -7.75 6.94
CA TYR A 18 0.98 -9.12 7.42
C TYR A 18 0.67 -9.25 8.92
N HIS A 19 0.99 -8.24 9.73
CA HIS A 19 0.63 -8.21 11.15
C HIS A 19 -0.89 -8.23 11.34
N ALA A 20 -1.65 -7.58 10.44
CA ALA A 20 -3.11 -7.66 10.47
C ALA A 20 -3.61 -9.11 10.34
N VAL A 21 -2.97 -9.94 9.50
CA VAL A 21 -3.36 -11.35 9.30
C VAL A 21 -3.28 -12.16 10.60
N VAL A 22 -2.23 -11.94 11.40
CA VAL A 22 -2.05 -12.68 12.66
C VAL A 22 -2.84 -12.07 13.82
N SER A 23 -3.27 -10.81 13.70
CA SER A 23 -4.06 -10.10 14.71
C SER A 23 -5.56 -10.36 14.58
N TYR A 24 -6.03 -10.66 13.36
CA TYR A 24 -7.41 -10.99 13.10
C TYR A 24 -7.72 -12.43 13.50
N LYS A 25 -8.87 -12.64 14.15
CA LYS A 25 -9.34 -13.99 14.53
C LYS A 25 -9.71 -14.85 13.32
N ILE A 26 -10.19 -14.22 12.26
CA ILE A 26 -10.63 -14.86 11.02
C ILE A 26 -9.99 -14.10 9.87
N HIS A 27 -9.41 -14.86 8.95
CA HIS A 27 -8.82 -14.37 7.72
C HIS A 27 -9.24 -15.29 6.56
N ARG A 28 -9.25 -14.79 5.32
CA ARG A 28 -9.66 -15.55 4.13
C ARG A 28 -8.63 -15.36 3.03
N ASN A 29 -8.29 -16.45 2.32
CA ASN A 29 -7.38 -16.42 1.16
C ASN A 29 -6.05 -15.68 1.46
N VAL A 30 -5.50 -15.89 2.66
CA VAL A 30 -4.22 -15.31 3.06
C VAL A 30 -3.05 -16.23 2.78
N PHE A 31 -3.29 -17.54 2.63
CA PHE A 31 -2.22 -18.53 2.43
C PHE A 31 -1.47 -18.33 1.11
N GLU A 32 -2.13 -17.76 0.11
CA GLU A 32 -1.55 -17.41 -1.19
C GLU A 32 -0.60 -16.21 -1.09
N SER A 33 -0.72 -15.39 -0.04
CA SER A 33 -0.01 -14.12 0.11
C SER A 33 0.98 -14.08 1.27
N VAL A 34 0.95 -15.06 2.18
CA VAL A 34 1.79 -15.10 3.39
C VAL A 34 3.11 -15.84 3.14
N ILE A 35 4.20 -15.20 3.54
CA ILE A 35 5.55 -15.79 3.51
C ILE A 35 5.90 -16.28 4.92
N PRO A 36 6.25 -17.57 5.13
CA PRO A 36 6.57 -18.10 6.45
C PRO A 36 7.67 -17.30 7.16
N GLY A 37 7.36 -16.82 8.36
CA GLY A 37 8.30 -16.08 9.20
C GLY A 37 8.59 -14.65 8.75
N VAL A 38 7.88 -14.10 7.77
CA VAL A 38 8.13 -12.75 7.22
C VAL A 38 8.10 -11.66 8.28
N LEU A 39 7.19 -11.75 9.25
CA LEU A 39 7.05 -10.80 10.36
C LEU A 39 8.25 -10.76 11.32
N ARG A 40 9.18 -11.73 11.23
CA ARG A 40 10.47 -11.64 11.94
C ARG A 40 11.45 -10.66 11.25
N SER A 41 11.18 -10.30 10.01
CA SER A 41 12.05 -9.49 9.16
C SER A 41 11.43 -8.15 8.81
N TYR A 42 10.16 -8.12 8.36
CA TYR A 42 9.47 -6.90 7.94
C TYR A 42 7.94 -7.10 7.86
N ASP A 43 7.23 -5.98 7.75
CA ASP A 43 5.84 -5.90 7.30
C ASP A 43 5.70 -5.07 6.00
N LEU A 44 4.53 -5.09 5.36
CA LEU A 44 4.24 -4.37 4.11
C LEU A 44 4.41 -2.85 4.26
N THR A 45 4.13 -2.31 5.44
CA THR A 45 4.37 -0.90 5.80
C THR A 45 5.86 -0.54 5.76
N ASP A 46 6.74 -1.44 6.16
CA ASP A 46 8.20 -1.26 6.07
C ASP A 46 8.66 -1.27 4.60
N LEU A 47 8.10 -2.16 3.79
CA LEU A 47 8.39 -2.21 2.35
C LEU A 47 7.99 -0.91 1.65
N VAL A 48 6.80 -0.37 1.94
CA VAL A 48 6.36 0.91 1.38
C VAL A 48 7.30 2.05 1.79
N SER A 49 7.81 2.05 3.01
CA SER A 49 8.80 3.03 3.47
C SER A 49 10.09 2.98 2.64
N CYS A 50 10.53 1.78 2.24
CA CYS A 50 11.71 1.57 1.39
C CYS A 50 11.51 2.03 -0.07
N LEU A 51 10.28 2.36 -0.48
CA LEU A 51 9.97 2.84 -1.83
C LEU A 51 10.11 4.36 -1.96
N ALA A 52 10.21 5.10 -0.86
CA ALA A 52 10.45 6.54 -0.87
C ALA A 52 11.74 6.88 -1.65
N PRO A 53 11.77 8.00 -2.42
CA PRO A 53 10.72 9.01 -2.60
C PRO A 53 9.77 8.74 -3.79
N ARG A 54 9.74 7.52 -4.35
CA ARG A 54 9.00 7.21 -5.59
C ARG A 54 7.49 7.41 -5.41
N PRO A 55 6.78 8.00 -6.40
CA PRO A 55 5.33 8.06 -6.39
C PRO A 55 4.71 6.66 -6.19
N LEU A 56 3.92 6.53 -5.14
CA LEU A 56 3.26 5.29 -4.74
C LEU A 56 1.83 5.59 -4.33
N TRP A 57 0.89 4.90 -4.96
CA TRP A 57 -0.52 5.01 -4.62
C TRP A 57 -1.03 3.69 -4.08
N MET A 58 -1.68 3.72 -2.93
CA MET A 58 -2.42 2.59 -2.37
C MET A 58 -3.90 2.79 -2.69
N VAL A 59 -4.48 1.86 -3.45
CA VAL A 59 -5.86 1.96 -3.93
C VAL A 59 -6.66 0.79 -3.37
N ASN A 60 -7.75 1.08 -2.67
CA ASN A 60 -8.65 0.07 -2.12
C ASN A 60 -7.93 -1.01 -1.26
N ALA A 61 -6.94 -0.63 -0.46
CA ALA A 61 -6.24 -1.59 0.40
C ALA A 61 -7.22 -2.37 1.28
N THR A 62 -6.91 -3.64 1.55
CA THR A 62 -7.87 -4.58 2.15
C THR A 62 -7.42 -5.11 3.51
N ASP A 63 -8.40 -5.45 4.35
CA ASP A 63 -8.19 -6.24 5.55
C ASP A 63 -7.94 -7.73 5.22
N PRO A 64 -7.58 -8.58 6.20
CA PRO A 64 -7.39 -10.02 5.99
C PRO A 64 -8.64 -10.81 5.57
N LEU A 65 -9.84 -10.21 5.57
CA LEU A 65 -11.06 -10.81 5.02
C LEU A 65 -11.32 -10.38 3.57
N GLY A 66 -10.52 -9.45 3.04
CA GLY A 66 -10.68 -8.86 1.71
C GLY A 66 -11.64 -7.67 1.67
N HIS A 67 -12.03 -7.11 2.82
CA HIS A 67 -12.83 -5.89 2.86
C HIS A 67 -11.95 -4.67 2.61
N SER A 68 -12.39 -3.77 1.73
CA SER A 68 -11.74 -2.48 1.54
C SER A 68 -11.75 -1.69 2.84
N LEU A 69 -10.57 -1.24 3.26
CA LEU A 69 -10.38 -0.31 4.36
C LEU A 69 -10.67 1.11 3.90
N THR A 70 -11.06 1.99 4.82
CA THR A 70 -11.17 3.43 4.58
C THR A 70 -9.81 4.09 4.40
N GLU A 71 -9.76 5.25 3.74
CA GLU A 71 -8.50 6.00 3.59
C GLU A 71 -7.86 6.36 4.94
N ARG A 72 -8.70 6.60 5.97
CA ARG A 72 -8.25 6.90 7.33
C ARG A 72 -7.54 5.69 7.95
N GLU A 73 -8.15 4.51 7.90
CA GLU A 73 -7.56 3.28 8.46
C GLU A 73 -6.21 2.94 7.82
N VAL A 74 -6.13 3.08 6.49
CA VAL A 74 -4.88 2.86 5.76
C VAL A 74 -3.85 3.94 6.10
N THR A 75 -4.27 5.20 6.24
CA THR A 75 -3.37 6.30 6.65
C THR A 75 -2.81 6.07 8.05
N GLU A 76 -3.62 5.58 8.98
CA GLU A 76 -3.19 5.24 10.34
C GLU A 76 -2.18 4.10 10.33
N GLU A 77 -2.44 3.02 9.59
CA GLU A 77 -1.52 1.87 9.46
C GLU A 77 -0.19 2.27 8.82
N TYR A 78 -0.21 3.16 7.82
CA TYR A 78 0.97 3.61 7.07
C TYR A 78 1.59 4.92 7.59
N ALA A 79 1.25 5.37 8.81
CA ALA A 79 1.72 6.66 9.35
C ALA A 79 3.27 6.77 9.38
N ARG A 80 3.97 5.67 9.65
CA ARG A 80 5.45 5.62 9.62
C ARG A 80 5.99 5.78 8.20
N SER A 81 5.36 5.14 7.21
CA SER A 81 5.71 5.29 5.81
C SER A 81 5.49 6.72 5.33
N MET A 82 4.37 7.33 5.71
CA MET A 82 4.09 8.74 5.41
C MET A 82 5.15 9.68 6.00
N THR A 83 5.59 9.43 7.24
CA THR A 83 6.69 10.18 7.87
C THR A 83 7.99 10.02 7.07
N THR A 84 8.32 8.81 6.63
CA THR A 84 9.50 8.54 5.80
C THR A 84 9.46 9.34 4.48
N PHE A 85 8.32 9.30 3.79
CA PHE A 85 8.10 10.10 2.58
C PHE A 85 8.25 11.60 2.83
N GLN A 86 7.75 12.10 3.96
CA GLN A 86 7.88 13.49 4.37
C GLN A 86 9.34 13.87 4.63
N MET A 87 10.09 13.07 5.38
CA MET A 87 11.52 13.30 5.65
C MET A 87 12.35 13.33 4.36
N MET A 88 11.97 12.53 3.36
CA MET A 88 12.59 12.51 2.03
C MET A 88 12.12 13.65 1.10
N GLY A 89 11.37 14.64 1.61
CA GLY A 89 10.87 15.78 0.82
C GLY A 89 9.78 15.40 -0.19
N SER A 90 9.15 14.24 -0.02
CA SER A 90 8.25 13.60 -0.98
C SER A 90 6.87 13.28 -0.41
N ALA A 91 6.41 14.05 0.59
CA ALA A 91 5.15 13.78 1.32
C ALA A 91 3.94 13.54 0.40
N LYS A 92 3.86 14.25 -0.74
CA LYS A 92 2.77 14.12 -1.72
C LYS A 92 2.87 12.89 -2.64
N SER A 93 3.99 12.15 -2.58
CA SER A 93 4.25 10.99 -3.42
C SER A 93 3.57 9.72 -2.90
N LEU A 94 3.32 9.60 -1.59
CA LEU A 94 2.51 8.51 -1.03
C LEU A 94 1.05 8.96 -0.92
N ARG A 95 0.16 8.28 -1.65
CA ARG A 95 -1.28 8.60 -1.65
C ARG A 95 -2.10 7.37 -1.29
N VAL A 96 -3.16 7.60 -0.54
CA VAL A 96 -4.20 6.60 -0.23
C VAL A 96 -5.46 7.03 -0.95
N LEU A 97 -6.09 6.11 -1.69
CA LEU A 97 -7.23 6.43 -2.54
C LEU A 97 -8.27 5.31 -2.46
N GLN A 98 -9.55 5.69 -2.59
CA GLN A 98 -10.64 4.77 -2.93
C GLN A 98 -11.03 4.90 -4.40
N ARG A 99 -11.37 3.76 -5.01
CA ARG A 99 -11.89 3.65 -6.37
C ARG A 99 -13.13 2.77 -6.38
N ASN A 100 -14.23 3.30 -6.91
CA ASN A 100 -15.47 2.55 -6.99
C ASN A 100 -15.42 1.49 -8.09
N ALA A 101 -16.16 0.40 -7.89
CA ALA A 101 -16.35 -0.60 -8.94
C ALA A 101 -16.96 0.05 -10.19
N GLY A 102 -16.39 -0.22 -11.36
CA GLY A 102 -16.82 0.35 -12.63
C GLY A 102 -16.31 1.77 -12.93
N GLU A 103 -15.60 2.41 -12.00
CA GLU A 103 -14.95 3.69 -12.28
C GLU A 103 -13.86 3.53 -13.37
N PRO A 104 -13.78 4.43 -14.38
CA PRO A 104 -12.76 4.32 -15.42
C PRO A 104 -11.35 4.39 -14.84
N PHE A 105 -10.46 3.52 -15.33
CA PHE A 105 -9.06 3.44 -14.89
C PHE A 105 -8.36 4.81 -14.90
N GLN A 106 -8.55 5.60 -15.96
CA GLN A 106 -7.91 6.89 -16.15
C GLN A 106 -8.32 7.91 -15.08
N ARG A 107 -9.54 7.82 -14.53
CA ARG A 107 -10.04 8.77 -13.54
C ARG A 107 -9.20 8.76 -12.27
N THR A 108 -8.79 7.56 -11.86
CA THR A 108 -7.87 7.39 -10.74
C THR A 108 -6.44 7.60 -11.25
N TYR A 109 -5.95 6.77 -12.17
CA TYR A 109 -4.51 6.60 -12.43
C TYR A 109 -3.86 7.60 -13.40
N ALA A 110 -4.62 8.49 -14.07
CA ALA A 110 -4.03 9.40 -15.06
C ALA A 110 -2.94 10.30 -14.48
N GLU A 111 -3.11 10.82 -13.26
CA GLU A 111 -2.09 11.67 -12.63
C GLU A 111 -0.81 10.88 -12.33
N LEU A 112 -0.92 9.64 -11.82
CA LEU A 112 0.23 8.77 -11.61
C LEU A 112 0.96 8.52 -12.93
N LEU A 113 0.24 8.24 -14.00
CA LEU A 113 0.81 7.91 -15.31
C LEU A 113 1.31 9.13 -16.09
N SER A 114 0.89 10.35 -15.73
CA SER A 114 1.33 11.57 -16.39
C SER A 114 2.86 11.66 -16.43
N ARG A 115 3.42 11.99 -17.59
CA ARG A 115 4.86 12.21 -17.72
C ARG A 115 5.21 13.46 -16.91
N ARG A 116 6.01 13.31 -15.85
CA ARG A 116 6.77 14.38 -15.24
C ARG A 116 8.20 14.28 -15.75
#